data_AF-A0ABD5GIN9-F1
#
_entry.id   AF-A0ABD5GIN9-F1
#
_cell.length_a   1.000
_cell.length_b   1.000
_cell.length_c   1.000
_cell.angle_alpha   90.00
_cell.angle_beta   90.00
_cell.angle_gamma   90.00
#
_symmetry.space_group_name_H-M   'P 1'
#
loop_
_entity.id
_entity.type
_entity.pdbx_description
1 polymer ?
#
loop_
_entity_poly.entity_id
_entity_poly.type
_entity_poly.pdbx_seq_one_letter_code
_entity_poly.pdbx_strand_id
1 'polypeptide(L)' 'MDEYLRVLFTMKMEPKTFKSNYARDHAPEIAEAASRGHLTCLNGCGINSGVWTVTAKGTRFLKQHGRIM' A
#
# COMPACT_ATOMS: atom_id res chain seq x y z
N MET A 1 3.53 -13.61 4.58
CA MET A 1 2.59 -13.28 3.47
C MET A 1 1.31 -12.60 3.98
N ASP A 2 0.76 -13.00 5.14
CA ASP A 2 -0.40 -12.31 5.75
C ASP A 2 -0.13 -10.85 6.15
N GLU A 3 1.05 -10.54 6.68
CA GLU A 3 1.37 -9.19 7.15
C GLU A 3 1.38 -8.18 5.99
N TYR A 4 1.98 -8.56 4.87
CA TYR A 4 1.99 -7.78 3.63
C TYR A 4 0.57 -7.51 3.09
N LEU A 5 -0.31 -8.52 3.10
CA LEU A 5 -1.71 -8.36 2.69
C LEU A 5 -2.48 -7.47 3.67
N ARG A 6 -2.23 -7.58 4.97
CA ARG A 6 -2.81 -6.70 6.00
C ARG A 6 -2.35 -5.25 5.81
N VAL A 7 -1.08 -5.02 5.53
CA VAL A 7 -0.54 -3.66 5.26
C VAL A 7 -1.21 -3.05 4.03
N LEU A 8 -1.28 -3.81 2.93
CA LEU A 8 -1.97 -3.36 1.71
C LEU A 8 -3.46 -3.07 1.96
N PHE A 9 -4.15 -3.92 2.72
CA PHE A 9 -5.56 -3.74 3.04
C PHE A 9 -5.80 -2.51 3.93
N THR A 10 -4.95 -2.34 4.94
CA THR A 10 -4.98 -1.18 5.85
C THR A 10 -4.74 0.11 5.08
N MET A 11 -3.73 0.13 4.20
CA MET A 11 -3.45 1.28 3.35
C MET A 11 -4.55 1.59 2.32
N LYS A 12 -5.30 0.57 1.89
CA LYS A 12 -6.46 0.77 1.02
C LYS A 12 -7.63 1.40 1.78
N MET A 13 -7.90 0.95 3.00
CA MET A 13 -8.98 1.49 3.84
C MET A 13 -8.66 2.89 4.33
N GLU A 14 -7.44 3.10 4.79
CA GLU A 14 -7.00 4.37 5.35
C GLU A 14 -5.64 4.75 4.73
N PRO A 15 -5.61 5.68 3.77
CA PRO A 15 -4.36 6.14 3.18
C PRO A 15 -3.52 6.82 4.26
N LYS A 16 -2.44 6.15 4.68
CA LYS A 16 -1.53 6.63 5.72
C LYS A 16 -0.45 7.53 5.12
N THR A 17 -0.14 8.60 5.84
CA THR A 17 1.01 9.46 5.56
C THR A 17 2.33 8.72 5.78
N PHE A 18 3.37 9.06 5.00
CA PHE A 18 4.73 8.49 5.13
C PHE A 18 5.32 8.61 6.54
N LYS A 19 4.82 9.56 7.34
CA LYS A 19 5.32 9.87 8.68
C LYS A 19 4.63 9.08 9.80
N SER A 20 3.57 8.33 9.50
CA SER A 20 2.87 7.51 10.49
C SER A 20 3.80 6.42 11.04
N ASN A 21 3.78 6.15 12.35
CA ASN A 21 4.58 5.07 12.95
C ASN A 21 4.36 3.73 12.23
N TYR A 22 3.13 3.46 11.81
CA TYR A 22 2.77 2.29 11.02
C TYR A 22 3.60 2.13 9.74
N ALA A 23 3.89 3.24 9.03
CA ALA A 23 4.68 3.19 7.81
C ALA A 23 6.17 2.97 8.07
N ARG A 24 6.65 3.28 9.29
CA ARG A 24 8.03 3.00 9.72
C ARG A 24 8.19 1.58 10.20
N ASP A 25 7.25 1.10 11.00
CA ASP A 25 7.27 -0.28 11.53
C ASP A 25 7.11 -1.30 10.40
N HIS A 26 6.32 -0.97 9.36
CA HIS A 26 6.11 -1.81 8.18
C HIS A 26 6.85 -1.31 6.93
N ALA A 27 7.95 -0.59 7.11
CA ALA A 27 8.77 -0.09 6.01
C ALA A 27 9.21 -1.18 5.00
N PRO A 28 9.65 -2.39 5.41
CA PRO A 28 10.08 -3.41 4.45
C PRO A 28 8.93 -3.92 3.58
N GLU A 29 7.73 -4.12 4.14
CA GLU A 29 6.55 -4.58 3.39
C GLU A 29 6.07 -3.51 2.40
N ILE A 30 6.11 -2.25 2.83
CA ILE A 30 5.75 -1.11 1.99
C ILE A 30 6.75 -0.95 0.84
N ALA A 31 8.05 -1.11 1.10
CA ALA A 31 9.08 -1.07 0.08
C ALA A 31 8.91 -2.20 -0.95
N GLU A 32 8.60 -3.43 -0.51
CA GLU A 32 8.26 -4.51 -1.42
C GLU A 32 6.99 -4.20 -2.23
N ALA A 33 5.96 -3.63 -1.61
CA ALA A 33 4.73 -3.27 -2.29
C ALA A 33 4.91 -2.14 -3.30
N ALA A 34 5.77 -1.17 -3.01
CA ALA A 34 6.17 -0.14 -3.95
C ALA A 34 6.96 -0.74 -5.12
N SER A 35 7.93 -1.62 -4.84
CA SER A 35 8.75 -2.31 -5.86
C SER A 35 7.91 -3.16 -6.81
N ARG A 36 6.88 -3.84 -6.30
CA ARG A 36 5.91 -4.61 -7.11
C ARG A 36 4.86 -3.74 -7.82
N GLY A 37 4.82 -2.44 -7.54
CA GLY A 37 3.84 -1.50 -8.11
C GLY A 37 2.44 -1.63 -7.52
N HIS A 38 2.30 -2.20 -6.33
CA HIS A 38 1.04 -2.30 -5.59
C HIS A 38 0.73 -1.03 -4.78
N LEU A 39 1.76 -0.30 -4.37
CA LEU A 39 1.65 0.99 -3.71
C LEU A 39 2.24 2.09 -4.59
N THR A 40 1.63 3.26 -4.50
CA THR A 40 2.14 4.50 -5.08
C THR A 40 2.11 5.61 -4.05
N CYS A 41 3.14 6.43 -4.10
CA CYS A 41 3.26 7.68 -3.36
C CYS A 41 2.83 8.89 -4.22
N LEU A 42 2.61 8.67 -5.52
CA LEU A 42 2.31 9.71 -6.50
C LEU A 42 0.81 9.80 -6.73
N ASN A 43 0.29 11.03 -6.73
CA ASN A 43 -1.04 11.33 -7.27
C ASN A 43 -1.04 11.24 -8.81
N GLY A 44 -2.25 11.27 -9.41
CA GLY A 44 -2.43 11.23 -10.87
C GLY A 44 -1.69 12.32 -11.66
N CYS A 45 -1.19 13.37 -11.00
CA CYS A 45 -0.33 14.40 -11.58
C CYS A 45 1.18 14.16 -11.43
N GLY A 46 1.61 12.99 -10.91
CA GLY A 46 3.03 12.69 -10.67
C GLY A 46 3.64 13.43 -9.47
N ILE A 47 2.81 14.08 -8.66
CA ILE A 47 3.25 14.79 -7.44
C ILE A 47 3.16 13.83 -6.26
N ASN A 48 4.18 13.81 -5.41
CA ASN A 48 4.17 13.04 -4.18
C ASN A 48 3.13 13.62 -3.20
N SER A 49 2.07 12.88 -2.93
CA SER A 49 0.91 13.36 -2.16
C SER A 49 1.14 13.38 -0.65
N GLY A 50 2.31 12.93 -0.18
CA GLY A 50 2.56 12.77 1.25
C GLY A 50 1.88 11.55 1.87
N VAL A 51 1.14 10.75 1.08
CA VAL A 51 0.42 9.55 1.51
C VAL A 51 0.71 8.35 0.62
N TRP A 52 0.69 7.16 1.22
CA TRP A 52 0.69 5.90 0.50
C TRP A 52 -0.71 5.56 0.01
N THR A 53 -0.83 5.31 -1.29
CA THR A 53 -2.09 4.95 -1.93
C THR A 53 -1.93 3.62 -2.64
N VAL A 54 -2.93 2.74 -2.54
CA VAL A 54 -2.92 1.45 -3.23
C VAL A 54 -3.30 1.63 -4.70
N THR A 55 -2.52 1.05 -5.60
CA THR A 55 -2.77 1.11 -7.05
C THR A 55 -3.84 0.11 -7.48
N ALA A 56 -4.31 0.21 -8.72
CA ALA A 56 -5.20 -0.78 -9.32
C ALA A 56 -4.58 -2.20 -9.32
N LYS A 57 -3.24 -2.30 -9.51
CA LYS A 57 -2.52 -3.58 -9.40
C LYS A 57 -2.54 -4.12 -7.98
N GLY A 58 -2.25 -3.29 -6.98
CA GLY A 58 -2.32 -3.70 -5.56
C GLY A 58 -3.72 -4.13 -5.13
N THR A 59 -4.76 -3.46 -5.64
CA THR A 59 -6.16 -3.85 -5.41
C THR A 59 -6.50 -5.19 -6.05
N ARG A 60 -6.03 -5.45 -7.28
CA ARG A 60 -6.22 -6.73 -7.95
C ARG A 60 -5.48 -7.87 -7.24
N PHE A 61 -4.26 -7.60 -6.76
CA PHE A 61 -3.49 -8.53 -5.96
C PHE A 61 -4.21 -8.87 -4.64
N LEU A 62 -4.71 -7.85 -3.94
CA LEU A 62 -5.55 -8.00 -2.75
C LEU A 62 -6.79 -8.84 -3.03
N LYS A 63 -7.45 -8.69 -4.19
CA LYS A 63 -8.63 -9.48 -4.54
C LYS A 63 -8.31 -10.94 -4.89
N GLN A 64 -7.10 -11.22 -5.38
CA GLN A 64 -6.66 -12.58 -5.70
C GLN A 64 -6.12 -13.33 -4.48
N HIS A 65 -5.41 -12.65 -3.59
CA HIS A 65 -4.70 -13.27 -2.47
C HIS A 65 -5.31 -12.96 -1.10
N GLY A 66 -5.88 -11.77 -0.93
CA GLY A 66 -6.70 -11.45 0.23
C GLY A 66 -8.07 -12.08 0.03
N ARG A 67 -8.48 -12.96 0.94
CA ARG A 67 -9.82 -13.57 0.98
C ARG A 67 -10.90 -12.53 1.32
N ILE A 68 -10.98 -11.43 0.56
CA ILE A 68 -12.14 -10.54 0.54
C ILE A 68 -13.12 -11.11 -0.48
N MET A 69 -13.92 -12.08 0.01
CA MET A 69 -15.21 -12.43 -0.60
C MET A 69 -16.17 -11.25 -0.47
#